data_AF-A0A0D6LWU5-F1
#
_entry.id   AF-A0A0D6LWU5-F1
#
_cell.length_a   1.000
_cell.length_b   1.000
_cell.length_c   1.000
_cell.angle_alpha   90.00
_cell.angle_beta   90.00
_cell.angle_gamma   90.00
#
_symmetry.space_group_name_H-M   'P 1'
#
loop_
_entity.id
_entity.type
_entity.pdbx_description
1 polymer ?
#
loop_
_entity_poly.entity_id
_entity_poly.type
_entity_poly.pdbx_seq_one_letter_code
_entity_poly.pdbx_strand_id
1 'polypeptide(L)'
;MKLCSFGGRQFDCCKYIQPQMTNMGNCHSLDMRGARDWMQKQTVAGVNAGLQIILDAHMEEQFDGTGDDAEPIFTNAFENGFRYYVHAPDTIPYLVSEGISVSPGTRVYSAISTNTYVLLPPENWGNCSDAWPPSYSTTLPYSSVNCNSLCNARFFYDRCGCSPFTYNIDVSFPMCTPYQSFQCIDQHVRTQVNGSEYFNTPQCQECKVECNSLAYHAYNSYGHGFSHGALKWLNRKNPEWSKAHMRSNFLTLNVFFRDMAHTEYRQIQATSLTEILSDIGGNMGMFLGMSLITVTELSLFISKIGWIAFSKRRRDYLYNKKKREQEREKQLEETMSTFSMLRTRKNAAGISDSVRVTQSRLRSLSKQIRDSFRKSSKPQGTTAPTPALEKVEAGTCTDLPEKMLEEQRKQFDDIVQNKALYMDRTLSNPESMIELQIDLRDLKRKIASGFPVSIKRRRRASTAPPAPRGVKVAPMLANYSAKLSACVPFYTANSKDLRLHRDSM
;
A
#
# COMPACT_ATOMS: atom_id res chain seq x y z
N MET A 1 -12.20 33.08 -19.75
CA MET A 1 -11.44 33.40 -18.51
C MET A 1 -11.20 34.90 -18.43
N LYS A 2 -11.15 35.52 -17.24
CA LYS A 2 -10.93 36.98 -17.08
C LYS A 2 -9.80 37.36 -16.11
N LEU A 3 -9.43 36.49 -15.16
CA LEU A 3 -8.29 36.70 -14.27
C LEU A 3 -7.72 35.37 -13.77
N CYS A 4 -6.38 35.27 -13.67
CA CYS A 4 -5.69 34.19 -12.99
C CYS A 4 -4.65 34.74 -12.00
N SER A 5 -4.52 34.09 -10.85
CA SER A 5 -3.46 34.35 -9.88
C SER A 5 -3.05 33.08 -9.13
N PHE A 6 -1.80 33.01 -8.69
CA PHE A 6 -1.25 31.93 -7.88
C PHE A 6 -0.38 32.52 -6.78
N GLY A 7 -0.55 32.10 -5.52
CA GLY A 7 0.18 32.68 -4.39
C GLY A 7 0.01 34.20 -4.26
N GLY A 8 -1.18 34.71 -4.60
CA GLY A 8 -1.50 36.15 -4.66
C GLY A 8 -0.90 36.93 -5.84
N ARG A 9 -0.02 36.32 -6.66
CA ARG A 9 0.60 36.95 -7.83
C ARG A 9 -0.23 36.66 -9.09
N GLN A 10 -0.55 37.70 -9.86
CA GLN A 10 -1.33 37.57 -11.09
C GLN A 10 -0.46 37.05 -12.24
N PHE A 11 -1.04 36.24 -13.12
CA PHE A 11 -0.41 35.75 -14.34
C PHE A 11 -1.40 35.72 -15.51
N ASP A 12 -0.88 35.64 -16.73
CA ASP A 12 -1.69 35.51 -17.93
C ASP A 12 -2.25 34.09 -18.05
N CYS A 13 -3.57 33.94 -17.96
CA CYS A 13 -4.28 32.68 -18.15
C CYS A 13 -3.95 32.03 -19.51
N CYS A 14 -3.96 32.84 -20.58
CA CYS A 14 -3.98 32.36 -21.96
C CYS A 14 -2.65 31.73 -22.38
N LYS A 15 -1.54 32.09 -21.72
CA LYS A 15 -0.21 31.52 -21.99
C LYS A 15 0.01 30.10 -21.45
N TYR A 16 -0.68 29.71 -20.37
CA TYR A 16 -0.42 28.44 -19.66
C TYR A 16 -1.57 27.43 -19.79
N ILE A 17 -2.60 27.75 -20.58
CA ILE A 17 -3.82 26.95 -20.68
C ILE A 17 -3.98 26.44 -22.11
N GLN A 18 -4.15 25.13 -22.23
CA GLN A 18 -4.26 24.42 -23.49
C GLN A 18 -5.71 23.98 -23.72
N PRO A 19 -6.26 24.10 -24.96
CA PRO A 19 -7.53 23.51 -25.30
C PRO A 19 -7.43 21.98 -25.35
N GLN A 20 -8.46 21.29 -24.87
CA GLN A 20 -8.58 19.83 -24.91
C GLN A 20 -10.03 19.45 -25.20
N MET A 21 -10.28 18.70 -26.27
CA MET A 21 -11.61 18.19 -26.58
C MET A 21 -11.98 17.05 -25.60
N THR A 22 -13.21 17.07 -25.10
CA THR A 22 -13.79 16.01 -24.26
C THR A 22 -15.25 15.76 -24.64
N ASN A 23 -15.87 14.74 -24.05
CA ASN A 23 -17.31 14.52 -24.17
C ASN A 23 -18.16 15.71 -23.68
N MET A 24 -17.60 16.61 -22.88
CA MET A 24 -18.27 17.82 -22.40
C MET A 24 -18.02 19.06 -23.25
N GLY A 25 -17.05 19.10 -24.17
CA GLY A 25 -16.75 20.35 -24.88
C GLY A 25 -15.30 20.54 -25.30
N ASN A 26 -15.05 21.72 -25.87
CA ASN A 26 -13.73 22.33 -25.86
C ASN A 26 -13.41 22.76 -24.42
N CYS A 27 -12.66 21.94 -23.70
CA CYS A 27 -12.23 22.22 -22.34
C CYS A 27 -10.85 22.90 -22.32
N HIS A 28 -10.48 23.41 -21.16
CA HIS A 28 -9.25 24.15 -20.93
C HIS A 28 -8.46 23.54 -19.78
N SER A 29 -7.25 23.07 -20.06
CA SER A 29 -6.36 22.44 -19.08
C SER A 29 -5.17 23.33 -18.74
N LEU A 30 -4.93 23.53 -17.44
CA LEU A 30 -3.85 24.33 -16.86
C LEU A 30 -2.80 23.40 -16.25
N ASP A 31 -1.64 23.31 -16.90
CA ASP A 31 -0.48 22.53 -16.43
C ASP A 31 0.62 23.47 -15.93
N MET A 32 0.94 23.41 -14.64
CA MET A 32 1.93 24.31 -14.03
C MET A 32 3.36 23.78 -14.05
N ARG A 33 3.61 22.55 -14.54
CA ARG A 33 4.96 21.95 -14.55
C ARG A 33 5.96 22.77 -15.37
N GLY A 34 5.52 23.29 -16.52
CA GLY A 34 6.31 24.19 -17.38
C GLY A 34 6.19 25.68 -17.04
N ALA A 35 5.56 26.03 -15.91
CA ALA A 35 5.40 27.42 -15.49
C ALA A 35 6.64 27.95 -14.72
N ARG A 36 6.60 29.22 -14.33
CA ARG A 36 7.63 29.84 -13.48
C ARG A 36 7.69 29.13 -12.13
N ASP A 37 8.87 29.07 -11.49
CA ASP A 37 9.12 28.30 -10.26
C ASP A 37 8.10 28.58 -9.13
N TRP A 38 7.69 29.85 -8.97
CA TRP A 38 6.71 30.27 -7.97
C TRP A 38 5.26 29.85 -8.28
N MET A 39 4.99 29.31 -9.47
CA MET A 39 3.72 28.70 -9.89
C MET A 39 3.75 27.17 -9.84
N GLN A 40 4.93 26.55 -10.00
CA GLN A 40 5.06 25.08 -10.06
C GLN A 40 4.63 24.39 -8.76
N LYS A 41 4.80 25.05 -7.60
CA LYS A 41 4.57 24.47 -6.27
C LYS A 41 3.96 25.49 -5.31
N GLN A 42 2.90 25.09 -4.60
CA GLN A 42 2.38 25.81 -3.44
C GLN A 42 3.30 25.52 -2.24
N THR A 43 3.82 26.55 -1.56
CA THR A 43 4.80 26.39 -0.47
C THR A 43 4.22 26.44 0.94
N VAL A 44 2.97 26.89 1.07
CA VAL A 44 2.23 27.02 2.34
C VAL A 44 0.78 26.64 2.08
N ALA A 45 0.12 25.91 2.99
CA ALA A 45 -1.27 25.51 2.83
C ALA A 45 -2.26 26.70 2.88
N GLY A 46 -3.47 26.51 2.33
CA GLY A 46 -4.56 27.48 2.41
C GLY A 46 -4.72 28.43 1.21
N VAL A 47 -5.87 29.12 1.16
CA VAL A 47 -6.41 29.83 -0.01
C VAL A 47 -5.42 30.82 -0.64
N ASN A 48 -4.79 31.68 0.17
CA ASN A 48 -3.93 32.77 -0.32
C ASN A 48 -2.67 32.29 -1.06
N ALA A 49 -2.26 31.04 -0.81
CA ALA A 49 -1.07 30.43 -1.39
C ALA A 49 -1.36 29.54 -2.60
N GLY A 50 -2.63 29.26 -2.89
CA GLY A 50 -3.06 28.44 -4.02
C GLY A 50 -3.37 29.23 -5.29
N LEU A 51 -4.13 28.58 -6.19
CA LEU A 51 -4.63 29.09 -7.45
C LEU A 51 -5.99 29.77 -7.28
N GLN A 52 -6.18 30.95 -7.86
CA GLN A 52 -7.47 31.61 -8.02
C GLN A 52 -7.70 31.95 -9.50
N ILE A 53 -8.87 31.60 -10.02
CA ILE A 53 -9.32 31.93 -11.38
C ILE A 53 -10.69 32.60 -11.31
N ILE A 54 -10.85 33.72 -12.04
CA ILE A 54 -12.16 34.31 -12.32
C ILE A 54 -12.59 33.88 -13.72
N LEU A 55 -13.69 33.14 -13.77
CA LEU A 55 -14.36 32.69 -14.97
C LEU A 55 -15.58 33.56 -15.26
N ASP A 56 -16.01 33.55 -16.50
CA ASP A 56 -17.18 34.27 -17.00
C ASP A 56 -17.90 33.33 -17.95
N ALA A 57 -19.14 32.99 -17.61
CA ALA A 57 -19.90 31.93 -18.26
C ALA A 57 -20.61 32.39 -19.54
N HIS A 58 -20.83 33.70 -19.71
CA HIS A 58 -21.64 34.29 -20.79
C HIS A 58 -22.95 33.50 -20.98
N MET A 59 -23.83 33.45 -19.97
CA MET A 59 -25.09 32.68 -20.05
C MET A 59 -26.00 33.19 -21.18
N GLU A 60 -25.79 34.41 -21.68
CA GLU A 60 -26.40 34.93 -22.91
C GLU A 60 -26.02 34.17 -24.20
N GLU A 61 -25.00 33.32 -24.17
CA GLU A 61 -24.62 32.37 -25.24
C GLU A 61 -25.09 30.93 -24.95
N GLN A 62 -25.80 30.68 -23.84
CA GLN A 62 -26.31 29.36 -23.48
C GLN A 62 -27.51 28.96 -24.36
N PHE A 63 -27.56 27.69 -24.74
CA PHE A 63 -28.67 27.12 -25.50
C PHE A 63 -29.72 26.54 -24.55
N ASP A 64 -30.80 27.30 -24.30
CA ASP A 64 -31.83 26.95 -23.29
C ASP A 64 -32.82 25.84 -23.73
N GLY A 65 -32.52 25.06 -24.77
CA GLY A 65 -33.26 23.84 -25.14
C GLY A 65 -34.78 24.00 -25.39
N THR A 66 -35.21 25.17 -25.87
CA THR A 66 -36.64 25.56 -25.92
C THR A 66 -37.32 25.19 -27.25
N GLY A 67 -37.58 23.89 -27.45
CA GLY A 67 -38.30 23.35 -28.61
C GLY A 67 -38.67 21.87 -28.47
N ASP A 68 -39.12 21.24 -29.57
CA ASP A 68 -39.32 19.78 -29.70
C ASP A 68 -37.98 19.00 -29.78
N ASP A 69 -36.91 19.55 -29.20
CA ASP A 69 -35.57 18.98 -29.23
C ASP A 69 -35.46 17.77 -28.28
N ALA A 70 -34.57 16.84 -28.63
CA ALA A 70 -34.51 15.51 -28.01
C ALA A 70 -34.33 15.56 -26.47
N GLU A 71 -35.24 14.90 -25.74
CA GLU A 71 -35.16 14.73 -24.29
C GLU A 71 -33.77 14.20 -23.88
N PRO A 72 -32.97 14.94 -23.10
CA PRO A 72 -31.63 14.50 -22.77
C PRO A 72 -31.68 13.33 -21.80
N ILE A 73 -31.04 12.22 -22.20
CA ILE A 73 -30.95 10.95 -21.45
C ILE A 73 -30.44 11.14 -20.00
N PHE A 74 -29.71 12.22 -19.73
CA PHE A 74 -29.21 12.58 -18.41
C PHE A 74 -29.45 14.06 -18.09
N THR A 75 -29.96 14.34 -16.89
CA THR A 75 -30.29 15.70 -16.42
C THR A 75 -29.07 16.60 -16.14
N ASN A 76 -27.86 16.04 -16.13
CA ASN A 76 -26.60 16.80 -16.06
C ASN A 76 -26.31 17.62 -17.34
N ALA A 77 -27.10 17.44 -18.41
CA ALA A 77 -27.10 18.30 -19.59
C ALA A 77 -27.64 19.72 -19.33
N PHE A 78 -28.22 20.01 -18.16
CA PHE A 78 -28.77 21.32 -17.78
C PHE A 78 -27.94 22.06 -16.71
N GLU A 79 -26.63 21.79 -16.63
CA GLU A 79 -25.73 22.41 -15.63
C GLU A 79 -25.21 23.79 -16.06
N ASN A 80 -25.85 24.89 -15.63
CA ASN A 80 -25.36 26.25 -15.89
C ASN A 80 -24.00 26.51 -15.20
N GLY A 81 -22.99 26.93 -15.97
CA GLY A 81 -21.69 27.37 -15.47
C GLY A 81 -20.49 26.58 -16.01
N PHE A 82 -19.55 26.24 -15.12
CA PHE A 82 -18.33 25.50 -15.47
C PHE A 82 -18.19 24.25 -14.61
N ARG A 83 -17.69 23.16 -15.19
CA ARG A 83 -17.32 21.94 -14.46
C ARG A 83 -15.81 21.75 -14.49
N TYR A 84 -15.18 21.53 -13.35
CA TYR A 84 -13.72 21.40 -13.26
C TYR A 84 -13.29 20.12 -12.53
N TYR A 85 -12.06 19.71 -12.85
CA TYR A 85 -11.43 18.47 -12.43
C TYR A 85 -10.02 18.81 -11.93
N VAL A 86 -9.67 18.37 -10.72
CA VAL A 86 -8.28 18.38 -10.23
C VAL A 86 -7.75 16.96 -10.33
N HIS A 87 -6.71 16.76 -11.12
CA HIS A 87 -6.24 15.43 -11.48
C HIS A 87 -4.71 15.33 -11.49
N ALA A 88 -4.21 14.09 -11.48
CA ALA A 88 -2.79 13.81 -11.60
C ALA A 88 -2.26 14.22 -12.99
N PRO A 89 -0.97 14.58 -13.12
CA PRO A 89 -0.37 14.83 -14.43
C PRO A 89 -0.56 13.63 -15.35
N ASP A 90 -0.73 13.91 -16.65
CA ASP A 90 -0.75 12.90 -17.72
C ASP A 90 -1.89 11.85 -17.61
N THR A 91 -2.93 12.16 -16.83
CA THR A 91 -4.19 11.40 -16.73
C THR A 91 -5.37 12.09 -17.41
N ILE A 92 -6.41 11.32 -17.78
CA ILE A 92 -7.62 11.84 -18.44
C ILE A 92 -8.63 12.34 -17.39
N PRO A 93 -8.87 13.66 -17.27
CA PRO A 93 -9.54 14.27 -16.11
C PRO A 93 -10.96 13.73 -15.86
N TYR A 94 -11.75 13.58 -16.92
CA TYR A 94 -13.15 13.14 -16.83
C TYR A 94 -13.33 11.64 -16.57
N LEU A 95 -12.23 10.87 -16.61
CA LEU A 95 -12.22 9.42 -16.31
C LEU A 95 -11.73 9.13 -14.89
N VAL A 96 -10.70 9.84 -14.41
CA VAL A 96 -10.01 9.50 -13.14
C VAL A 96 -10.30 10.45 -11.98
N SER A 97 -11.15 11.47 -12.13
CA SER A 97 -11.31 12.52 -11.09
C SER A 97 -12.73 13.04 -10.92
N GLU A 98 -13.03 13.45 -9.69
CA GLU A 98 -14.30 14.02 -9.27
C GLU A 98 -14.57 15.35 -10.01
N GLY A 99 -15.45 15.33 -11.02
CA GLY A 99 -15.83 16.51 -11.78
C GLY A 99 -16.84 17.38 -11.05
N ILE A 100 -16.43 18.58 -10.63
CA ILE A 100 -17.18 19.47 -9.74
C ILE A 100 -17.76 20.65 -10.52
N SER A 101 -19.08 20.79 -10.47
CA SER A 101 -19.81 21.83 -11.20
C SER A 101 -19.97 23.11 -10.37
N VAL A 102 -19.88 24.26 -11.03
CA VAL A 102 -19.86 25.59 -10.39
C VAL A 102 -20.78 26.55 -11.12
N SER A 103 -21.86 26.93 -10.45
CA SER A 103 -22.84 27.88 -10.98
C SER A 103 -22.31 29.32 -10.98
N PRO A 104 -22.70 30.15 -11.97
CA PRO A 104 -22.40 31.58 -11.99
C PRO A 104 -22.88 32.34 -10.75
N GLY A 105 -22.30 33.51 -10.50
CA GLY A 105 -22.57 34.33 -9.31
C GLY A 105 -21.96 33.78 -8.00
N THR A 106 -21.33 32.59 -8.03
CA THR A 106 -20.73 31.95 -6.85
C THR A 106 -19.20 32.10 -6.77
N ARG A 107 -18.65 31.84 -5.58
CA ARG A 107 -17.23 31.54 -5.39
C ARG A 107 -17.07 30.16 -4.75
N VAL A 108 -16.11 29.38 -5.22
CA VAL A 108 -15.79 28.05 -4.68
C VAL A 108 -14.41 28.06 -4.08
N TYR A 109 -14.29 27.45 -2.91
CA TYR A 109 -13.02 27.19 -2.23
C TYR A 109 -12.85 25.67 -2.15
N SER A 110 -11.95 25.16 -2.99
CA SER A 110 -11.66 23.75 -3.23
C SER A 110 -10.37 23.38 -2.51
N ALA A 111 -10.49 22.93 -1.26
CA ALA A 111 -9.35 22.51 -0.46
C ALA A 111 -8.94 21.09 -0.89
N ILE A 112 -7.85 20.94 -1.63
CA ILE A 112 -7.41 19.64 -2.18
C ILE A 112 -6.54 18.86 -1.19
N SER A 113 -6.69 17.54 -1.20
CA SER A 113 -5.90 16.57 -0.43
C SER A 113 -5.29 15.55 -1.38
N THR A 114 -3.98 15.32 -1.26
CA THR A 114 -3.24 14.34 -2.07
C THR A 114 -3.27 12.97 -1.40
N ASN A 115 -3.82 11.98 -2.10
CA ASN A 115 -3.80 10.58 -1.69
C ASN A 115 -3.00 9.76 -2.71
N THR A 116 -2.02 9.00 -2.27
CA THR A 116 -1.35 7.95 -3.06
C THR A 116 -1.84 6.59 -2.63
N TYR A 117 -2.03 5.66 -3.57
CA TYR A 117 -2.38 4.27 -3.29
C TYR A 117 -1.31 3.36 -3.92
N VAL A 118 -0.72 2.51 -3.09
CA VAL A 118 0.34 1.57 -3.48
C VAL A 118 -0.14 0.16 -3.16
N LEU A 119 -0.64 -0.55 -4.17
CA LEU A 119 -1.22 -1.89 -4.08
C LEU A 119 -0.17 -2.97 -4.34
N LEU A 120 -0.46 -4.22 -3.94
CA LEU A 120 0.43 -5.35 -4.21
C LEU A 120 0.10 -6.01 -5.57
N PRO A 121 1.12 -6.36 -6.38
CA PRO A 121 0.93 -7.11 -7.62
C PRO A 121 0.75 -8.62 -7.34
N PRO A 122 0.38 -9.45 -8.33
CA PRO A 122 0.06 -10.87 -8.14
C PRO A 122 1.20 -11.70 -7.54
N GLU A 123 2.45 -11.37 -7.87
CA GLU A 123 3.66 -12.02 -7.34
C GLU A 123 3.79 -11.85 -5.81
N ASN A 124 3.18 -10.78 -5.27
CA ASN A 124 3.17 -10.43 -3.85
C ASN A 124 1.77 -10.58 -3.23
N TRP A 125 1.01 -11.59 -3.65
CA TRP A 125 -0.34 -11.92 -3.13
C TRP A 125 -1.43 -10.84 -3.33
N GLY A 126 -1.26 -9.93 -4.28
CA GLY A 126 -2.26 -8.95 -4.67
C GLY A 126 -2.90 -9.21 -6.05
N ASN A 127 -3.38 -8.15 -6.70
CA ASN A 127 -4.18 -8.24 -7.95
C ASN A 127 -4.18 -6.93 -8.78
N CYS A 128 -3.18 -6.07 -8.60
CA CYS A 128 -2.98 -4.89 -9.45
C CYS A 128 -2.09 -5.19 -10.67
N SER A 129 -2.04 -4.30 -11.65
CA SER A 129 -1.08 -4.33 -12.76
C SER A 129 -0.77 -2.90 -13.20
N ASP A 130 0.49 -2.58 -13.47
CA ASP A 130 0.88 -1.36 -14.20
C ASP A 130 1.14 -1.65 -15.70
N ALA A 131 0.96 -2.90 -16.13
CA ALA A 131 1.19 -3.34 -17.51
C ALA A 131 -0.13 -3.46 -18.30
N TRP A 132 -0.09 -2.95 -19.53
CA TRP A 132 -1.15 -3.12 -20.54
C TRP A 132 -1.31 -4.61 -20.94
N PRO A 133 -2.55 -5.12 -21.12
CA PRO A 133 -2.78 -6.41 -21.75
C PRO A 133 -2.22 -6.42 -23.19
N PRO A 134 -1.63 -7.54 -23.66
CA PRO A 134 -0.99 -7.62 -24.99
C PRO A 134 -1.96 -7.42 -26.16
N SER A 135 -3.27 -7.39 -25.89
CA SER A 135 -4.36 -7.04 -26.81
C SER A 135 -4.35 -5.57 -27.26
N TYR A 136 -3.59 -4.69 -26.61
CA TYR A 136 -3.59 -3.24 -26.83
C TYR A 136 -2.18 -2.69 -27.11
N SER A 137 -2.09 -1.74 -28.04
CA SER A 137 -0.88 -0.98 -28.36
C SER A 137 -1.22 0.50 -28.32
N THR A 138 -0.83 1.18 -27.25
CA THR A 138 -1.15 2.59 -26.99
C THR A 138 0.06 3.32 -26.42
N THR A 139 0.11 4.65 -26.59
CA THR A 139 1.12 5.50 -25.95
C THR A 139 0.72 6.02 -24.57
N LEU A 140 -0.53 5.77 -24.15
CA LEU A 140 -1.08 6.24 -22.88
C LEU A 140 -0.52 5.45 -21.68
N PRO A 141 -0.32 6.10 -20.51
CA PRO A 141 0.01 5.40 -19.28
C PRO A 141 -1.11 4.44 -18.89
N TYR A 142 -0.73 3.31 -18.27
CA TYR A 142 -1.71 2.35 -17.79
C TYR A 142 -2.57 2.94 -16.66
N SER A 143 -3.87 2.69 -16.77
CA SER A 143 -4.86 2.89 -15.72
C SER A 143 -6.01 1.96 -16.02
N SER A 144 -6.66 1.43 -14.98
CA SER A 144 -7.88 0.62 -15.12
C SER A 144 -8.95 1.32 -15.97
N VAL A 145 -9.09 2.64 -15.84
CA VAL A 145 -10.11 3.41 -16.57
C VAL A 145 -9.70 3.62 -18.04
N ASN A 146 -8.42 3.89 -18.32
CA ASN A 146 -7.90 3.95 -19.69
C ASN A 146 -8.07 2.60 -20.41
N CYS A 147 -7.76 1.49 -19.72
CA CYS A 147 -7.93 0.14 -20.24
C CYS A 147 -9.41 -0.18 -20.54
N ASN A 148 -10.31 0.15 -19.60
CA ASN A 148 -11.75 -0.04 -19.80
C ASN A 148 -12.27 0.79 -20.99
N SER A 149 -11.81 2.02 -21.17
CA SER A 149 -12.16 2.86 -22.33
C SER A 149 -11.72 2.25 -23.65
N LEU A 150 -10.47 1.77 -23.78
CA LEU A 150 -9.98 1.13 -25.02
C LEU A 150 -10.67 -0.23 -25.29
N CYS A 151 -11.00 -0.99 -24.25
CA CYS A 151 -11.79 -2.22 -24.37
C CYS A 151 -13.22 -1.94 -24.89
N ASN A 152 -13.88 -0.90 -24.38
CA ASN A 152 -15.17 -0.46 -24.91
C ASN A 152 -15.05 0.05 -26.36
N ALA A 153 -14.03 0.87 -26.66
CA ALA A 153 -13.77 1.36 -28.02
C ALA A 153 -13.59 0.22 -29.03
N ARG A 154 -12.86 -0.83 -28.64
CA ARG A 154 -12.70 -2.06 -29.41
C ARG A 154 -14.02 -2.81 -29.61
N PHE A 155 -14.84 -2.96 -28.58
CA PHE A 155 -16.16 -3.59 -28.71
C PHE A 155 -17.06 -2.86 -29.72
N PHE A 156 -17.06 -1.53 -29.73
CA PHE A 156 -17.80 -0.75 -30.73
C PHE A 156 -17.21 -0.96 -32.13
N TYR A 157 -15.89 -0.95 -32.28
CA TYR A 157 -15.23 -1.21 -33.56
C TYR A 157 -15.52 -2.62 -34.11
N ASP A 158 -15.37 -3.66 -33.29
CA ASP A 158 -15.58 -5.07 -33.64
C ASP A 158 -17.06 -5.40 -33.98
N ARG A 159 -18.00 -4.49 -33.66
CA ARG A 159 -19.45 -4.63 -33.97
C ARG A 159 -19.94 -3.71 -35.09
N CYS A 160 -19.47 -2.47 -35.11
CA CYS A 160 -20.04 -1.38 -35.93
C CYS A 160 -19.01 -0.73 -36.87
N GLY A 161 -17.76 -1.20 -36.89
CA GLY A 161 -16.69 -0.68 -37.76
C GLY A 161 -16.14 0.69 -37.37
N CYS A 162 -16.62 1.29 -36.28
CA CYS A 162 -16.17 2.56 -35.74
C CYS A 162 -16.29 2.59 -34.21
N SER A 163 -15.57 3.50 -33.55
CA SER A 163 -15.70 3.75 -32.11
C SER A 163 -16.30 5.13 -31.82
N PRO A 164 -17.24 5.27 -30.87
CA PRO A 164 -17.68 6.56 -30.35
C PRO A 164 -16.52 7.34 -29.72
N PHE A 165 -16.55 8.66 -29.88
CA PHE A 165 -15.52 9.59 -29.39
C PHE A 165 -15.25 9.46 -27.88
N THR A 166 -16.30 9.22 -27.07
CA THR A 166 -16.21 9.07 -25.61
C THR A 166 -15.27 7.95 -25.14
N TYR A 167 -15.08 6.90 -25.95
CA TYR A 167 -14.27 5.73 -25.60
C TYR A 167 -12.92 5.70 -26.33
N ASN A 168 -12.82 6.34 -27.50
CA ASN A 168 -11.67 6.29 -28.39
C ASN A 168 -10.53 7.24 -27.97
N ILE A 169 -10.08 7.10 -26.73
CA ILE A 169 -9.20 8.06 -26.02
C ILE A 169 -7.80 8.24 -26.63
N ASP A 170 -7.31 7.26 -27.39
CA ASP A 170 -6.01 7.27 -28.07
C ASP A 170 -6.16 7.34 -29.61
N VAL A 171 -7.39 7.58 -30.10
CA VAL A 171 -7.75 7.68 -31.53
C VAL A 171 -7.31 6.45 -32.36
N SER A 172 -7.18 5.29 -31.71
CA SER A 172 -6.68 4.04 -32.31
C SER A 172 -7.65 3.44 -33.34
N PHE A 173 -8.93 3.83 -33.28
CA PHE A 173 -10.01 3.36 -34.16
C PHE A 173 -10.62 4.52 -34.98
N PRO A 174 -11.26 4.26 -36.13
CA PRO A 174 -12.04 5.29 -36.83
C PRO A 174 -13.21 5.79 -35.96
N MET A 175 -13.38 7.11 -35.89
CA MET A 175 -14.44 7.75 -35.10
C MET A 175 -15.82 7.56 -35.75
N CYS A 176 -16.82 7.15 -34.97
CA CYS A 176 -18.21 7.12 -35.42
C CYS A 176 -18.79 8.54 -35.60
N THR A 177 -19.69 8.71 -36.59
CA THR A 177 -20.62 9.85 -36.59
C THR A 177 -21.64 9.75 -35.43
N PRO A 178 -22.33 10.84 -35.06
CA PRO A 178 -23.38 10.79 -34.03
C PRO A 178 -24.50 9.79 -34.35
N TYR A 179 -24.94 9.74 -35.62
CA TYR A 179 -25.97 8.80 -36.08
C TYR A 179 -25.53 7.33 -35.96
N GLN A 180 -24.31 7.01 -36.43
CA GLN A 180 -23.74 5.66 -36.28
C GLN A 180 -23.56 5.29 -34.80
N SER A 181 -23.14 6.23 -33.96
CA SER A 181 -22.99 6.01 -32.51
C SER A 181 -24.32 5.66 -31.86
N PHE A 182 -25.37 6.43 -32.16
CA PHE A 182 -26.73 6.17 -31.67
C PHE A 182 -27.25 4.80 -32.15
N GLN A 183 -27.18 4.54 -33.46
CA GLN A 183 -27.65 3.27 -34.06
C GLN A 183 -26.91 2.07 -33.47
N CYS A 184 -25.59 2.16 -33.29
CA CYS A 184 -24.77 1.07 -32.73
C CYS A 184 -25.10 0.81 -31.25
N ILE A 185 -25.27 1.87 -30.45
CA ILE A 185 -25.69 1.76 -29.05
C ILE A 185 -27.08 1.14 -28.96
N ASP A 186 -28.02 1.57 -29.81
CA ASP A 186 -29.38 1.02 -29.87
C ASP A 186 -29.41 -0.47 -30.21
N GLN A 187 -28.62 -0.89 -31.20
CA GLN A 187 -28.62 -2.28 -31.71
C GLN A 187 -27.84 -3.27 -30.83
N HIS A 188 -26.86 -2.81 -30.03
CA HIS A 188 -25.92 -3.71 -29.34
C HIS A 188 -25.68 -3.43 -27.84
N VAL A 189 -26.15 -2.30 -27.31
CA VAL A 189 -25.93 -1.92 -25.90
C VAL A 189 -27.25 -1.65 -25.17
N ARG A 190 -28.21 -0.97 -25.80
CA ARG A 190 -29.54 -0.70 -25.23
C ARG A 190 -30.37 -1.99 -25.20
N THR A 191 -30.79 -2.39 -24.01
CA THR A 191 -31.68 -3.54 -23.77
C THR A 191 -32.85 -3.07 -22.93
N GLN A 192 -34.07 -3.16 -23.44
CA GLN A 192 -35.27 -2.88 -22.64
C GLN A 192 -35.71 -4.12 -21.87
N VAL A 193 -35.89 -4.00 -20.55
CA VAL A 193 -36.42 -5.06 -19.69
C VAL A 193 -37.49 -4.46 -18.77
N ASN A 194 -38.71 -4.99 -18.84
CA ASN A 194 -39.87 -4.53 -18.05
C ASN A 194 -40.16 -3.02 -18.15
N GLY A 195 -39.90 -2.41 -19.31
CA GLY A 195 -40.08 -0.96 -19.54
C GLY A 195 -38.94 -0.07 -19.04
N SER A 196 -37.93 -0.64 -18.38
CA SER A 196 -36.69 0.06 -18.01
C SER A 196 -35.61 -0.17 -19.07
N GLU A 197 -34.85 0.87 -19.41
CA GLU A 197 -33.72 0.78 -20.32
C GLU A 197 -32.43 0.44 -19.57
N TYR A 198 -31.70 -0.58 -20.04
CA TYR A 198 -30.41 -0.99 -19.51
C TYR A 198 -29.35 -0.90 -20.60
N PHE A 199 -28.23 -0.22 -20.31
CA PHE A 199 -27.08 -0.13 -21.21
C PHE A 199 -26.04 -1.18 -20.82
N ASN A 200 -25.98 -2.28 -21.57
CA ASN A 200 -25.14 -3.43 -21.28
C ASN A 200 -23.77 -3.32 -21.99
N THR A 201 -22.84 -2.59 -21.37
CA THR A 201 -21.44 -2.49 -21.83
C THR A 201 -20.62 -3.74 -21.46
N PRO A 202 -19.62 -4.15 -22.28
CA PRO A 202 -18.80 -5.33 -22.02
C PRO A 202 -18.04 -5.26 -20.69
N GLN A 203 -17.93 -6.40 -19.99
CA GLN A 203 -17.13 -6.52 -18.77
C GLN A 203 -15.67 -6.84 -19.10
N CYS A 204 -14.83 -5.80 -19.12
CA CYS A 204 -13.40 -5.85 -19.47
C CYS A 204 -12.53 -6.47 -18.36
N GLN A 205 -12.72 -7.77 -18.06
CA GLN A 205 -12.04 -8.46 -16.94
C GLN A 205 -10.50 -8.55 -17.06
N GLU A 206 -9.94 -8.30 -18.24
CA GLU A 206 -8.50 -8.18 -18.48
C GLU A 206 -7.90 -6.90 -17.88
N CYS A 207 -8.69 -5.84 -17.70
CA CYS A 207 -8.26 -4.61 -17.04
C CYS A 207 -8.20 -4.82 -15.53
N LYS A 208 -7.02 -4.60 -14.94
CA LYS A 208 -6.79 -4.63 -13.49
C LYS A 208 -6.65 -3.20 -12.98
N VAL A 209 -6.74 -3.03 -11.67
CA VAL A 209 -6.40 -1.76 -11.02
C VAL A 209 -4.89 -1.53 -11.13
N GLU A 210 -4.49 -0.28 -11.37
CA GLU A 210 -3.11 0.17 -11.32
C GLU A 210 -2.50 -0.06 -9.92
N CYS A 211 -1.21 -0.44 -9.88
CA CYS A 211 -0.51 -0.69 -8.62
C CYS A 211 -0.11 0.59 -7.91
N ASN A 212 0.19 1.66 -8.66
CA ASN A 212 0.49 2.97 -8.12
C ASN A 212 -0.46 4.02 -8.71
N SER A 213 -1.28 4.65 -7.88
CA SER A 213 -2.18 5.74 -8.30
C SER A 213 -2.10 6.97 -7.41
N LEU A 214 -2.28 8.14 -8.03
CA LEU A 214 -2.26 9.46 -7.40
C LEU A 214 -3.64 10.12 -7.58
N ALA A 215 -4.38 10.28 -6.50
CA ALA A 215 -5.71 10.90 -6.50
C ALA A 215 -5.70 12.24 -5.75
N TYR A 216 -6.48 13.20 -6.25
CA TYR A 216 -6.75 14.46 -5.58
C TYR A 216 -8.22 14.55 -5.20
N HIS A 217 -8.53 14.54 -3.90
CA HIS A 217 -9.89 14.76 -3.41
C HIS A 217 -10.10 16.22 -3.04
N ALA A 218 -11.19 16.82 -3.51
CA ALA A 218 -11.48 18.24 -3.35
C ALA A 218 -12.60 18.48 -2.32
N TYR A 219 -12.24 19.08 -1.18
CA TYR A 219 -13.20 19.47 -0.14
C TYR A 219 -13.74 20.87 -0.45
N ASN A 220 -14.88 20.90 -1.13
CA ASN A 220 -15.47 22.11 -1.69
C ASN A 220 -16.34 22.87 -0.68
N SER A 221 -16.29 24.19 -0.73
CA SER A 221 -17.20 25.08 0.00
C SER A 221 -17.56 26.30 -0.83
N TYR A 222 -18.80 26.79 -0.69
CA TYR A 222 -19.42 27.75 -1.61
C TYR A 222 -19.76 29.06 -0.90
N GLY A 223 -19.38 30.19 -1.49
CA GLY A 223 -19.69 31.54 -1.03
C GLY A 223 -20.46 32.32 -2.10
N HIS A 224 -21.76 32.50 -1.89
CA HIS A 224 -22.67 33.17 -2.83
C HIS A 224 -22.38 34.68 -2.98
N GLY A 225 -22.52 35.21 -4.20
CA GLY A 225 -22.61 36.63 -4.52
C GLY A 225 -21.33 37.47 -4.35
N PHE A 226 -21.07 38.38 -5.28
CA PHE A 226 -19.97 39.35 -5.19
C PHE A 226 -20.34 40.58 -4.34
N SER A 227 -19.42 41.00 -3.46
CA SER A 227 -19.62 42.22 -2.66
C SER A 227 -19.52 43.48 -3.51
N HIS A 228 -20.17 44.57 -3.10
CA HIS A 228 -20.10 45.86 -3.79
C HIS A 228 -18.65 46.38 -3.93
N GLY A 229 -17.79 46.09 -2.95
CA GLY A 229 -16.35 46.38 -3.03
C GLY A 229 -15.62 45.56 -4.09
N ALA A 230 -15.88 44.25 -4.17
CA ALA A 230 -15.30 43.38 -5.20
C ALA A 230 -15.76 43.78 -6.62
N LEU A 231 -17.05 44.06 -6.80
CA LEU A 231 -17.60 44.55 -8.07
C LEU A 231 -16.99 45.91 -8.46
N LYS A 232 -16.81 46.84 -7.51
CA LYS A 232 -16.13 48.12 -7.77
C LYS A 232 -14.64 47.95 -8.09
N TRP A 233 -13.98 46.93 -7.55
CA TRP A 233 -12.58 46.61 -7.85
C TRP A 233 -12.43 45.98 -9.25
N LEU A 234 -13.29 45.03 -9.63
CA LEU A 234 -13.30 44.42 -10.97
C LEU A 234 -13.61 45.45 -12.06
N ASN A 235 -14.66 46.26 -11.88
CA ASN A 235 -15.04 47.36 -12.78
C ASN A 235 -13.92 48.43 -12.92
N ARG A 236 -13.05 48.57 -11.90
CA ARG A 236 -11.85 49.44 -11.98
C ARG A 236 -10.69 48.80 -12.73
N LYS A 237 -10.65 47.48 -12.88
CA LYS A 237 -9.60 46.76 -13.61
C LYS A 237 -9.94 46.61 -15.09
N ASN A 238 -11.20 46.38 -15.43
CA ASN A 238 -11.72 46.57 -16.79
C ASN A 238 -13.10 47.27 -16.71
N PRO A 239 -13.28 48.46 -17.32
CA PRO A 239 -14.56 49.17 -17.32
C PRO A 239 -15.66 48.52 -18.17
N GLU A 240 -15.31 47.63 -19.11
CA GLU A 240 -16.27 46.87 -19.94
C GLU A 240 -17.15 45.93 -19.09
N TRP A 241 -16.64 45.48 -17.94
CA TRP A 241 -17.33 44.50 -17.10
C TRP A 241 -18.42 45.18 -16.26
N SER A 242 -19.64 45.23 -16.82
CA SER A 242 -20.82 45.75 -16.14
C SER A 242 -21.11 45.01 -14.82
N LYS A 243 -21.53 45.75 -13.79
CA LYS A 243 -21.90 45.20 -12.47
C LYS A 243 -23.11 44.26 -12.52
N ALA A 244 -23.92 44.32 -13.57
CA ALA A 244 -25.00 43.36 -13.82
C ALA A 244 -24.43 42.03 -14.34
N HIS A 245 -23.64 42.10 -15.42
CA HIS A 245 -22.93 40.95 -16.01
C HIS A 245 -22.05 40.20 -15.01
N MET A 246 -21.31 40.93 -14.16
CA MET A 246 -20.50 40.33 -13.09
C MET A 246 -21.31 39.70 -11.93
N ARG A 247 -22.64 39.83 -11.92
CA ARG A 247 -23.53 39.13 -10.98
C ARG A 247 -24.21 37.92 -11.61
N SER A 248 -24.56 38.01 -12.89
CA SER A 248 -25.13 36.89 -13.65
C SER A 248 -24.08 35.87 -14.04
N ASN A 249 -22.97 36.29 -14.66
CA ASN A 249 -22.12 35.41 -15.45
C ASN A 249 -20.75 35.10 -14.84
N PHE A 250 -20.20 35.98 -13.99
CA PHE A 250 -18.90 35.76 -13.36
C PHE A 250 -18.96 34.72 -12.24
N LEU A 251 -17.89 33.93 -12.07
CA LEU A 251 -17.67 33.10 -10.88
C LEU A 251 -16.18 33.03 -10.51
N THR A 252 -15.86 32.64 -9.28
CA THR A 252 -14.46 32.51 -8.82
C THR A 252 -14.16 31.12 -8.28
N LEU A 253 -13.21 30.43 -8.93
CA LEU A 253 -12.67 29.16 -8.48
C LEU A 253 -11.37 29.41 -7.70
N ASN A 254 -11.24 28.82 -6.50
CA ASN A 254 -10.03 28.91 -5.67
C ASN A 254 -9.60 27.47 -5.31
N VAL A 255 -8.49 26.98 -5.87
CA VAL A 255 -7.96 25.63 -5.65
C VAL A 255 -6.65 25.73 -4.87
N PHE A 256 -6.57 25.06 -3.72
CA PHE A 256 -5.43 25.19 -2.81
C PHE A 256 -5.24 23.92 -1.98
N PHE A 257 -4.00 23.57 -1.65
CA PHE A 257 -3.73 22.45 -0.75
C PHE A 257 -4.29 22.73 0.65
N ARG A 258 -5.10 21.78 1.16
CA ARG A 258 -5.73 21.84 2.49
C ARG A 258 -4.68 21.81 3.61
N ASP A 259 -3.73 20.89 3.46
CA ASP A 259 -2.59 20.65 4.33
C ASP A 259 -1.33 20.47 3.44
N MET A 260 -0.13 20.68 3.99
CA MET A 260 1.13 20.41 3.25
C MET A 260 1.55 18.93 3.28
N ALA A 261 0.82 18.09 4.02
CA ALA A 261 1.04 16.64 4.06
C ALA A 261 0.19 15.93 3.00
N HIS A 262 0.72 14.82 2.45
CA HIS A 262 -0.02 13.86 1.64
C HIS A 262 -0.32 12.61 2.47
N THR A 263 -1.25 11.76 2.01
CA THR A 263 -1.57 10.47 2.65
C THR A 263 -1.22 9.32 1.70
N GLU A 264 -0.38 8.39 2.15
CA GLU A 264 -0.09 7.16 1.41
C GLU A 264 -0.88 5.98 1.98
N TYR A 265 -1.60 5.28 1.12
CA TYR A 265 -2.32 4.04 1.40
C TYR A 265 -1.58 2.86 0.77
N ARG A 266 -0.61 2.32 1.52
CA ARG A 266 0.21 1.19 1.07
C ARG A 266 -0.32 -0.14 1.57
N GLN A 267 -0.56 -1.06 0.65
CA GLN A 267 -0.84 -2.46 0.96
C GLN A 267 0.48 -3.17 1.30
N ILE A 268 0.52 -3.84 2.45
CA ILE A 268 1.65 -4.63 2.92
C ILE A 268 1.23 -6.08 3.18
N GLN A 269 2.18 -7.01 3.11
CA GLN A 269 1.95 -8.41 3.44
C GLN A 269 1.68 -8.54 4.94
N ALA A 270 0.44 -8.89 5.32
CA ALA A 270 -0.01 -8.90 6.71
C ALA A 270 0.49 -10.07 7.58
N THR A 271 1.36 -10.93 7.05
CA THR A 271 2.09 -11.98 7.80
C THR A 271 3.29 -12.47 6.98
N SER A 272 4.50 -12.25 7.48
CA SER A 272 5.76 -12.73 6.90
C SER A 272 6.04 -14.20 7.24
N LEU A 273 6.94 -14.85 6.48
CA LEU A 273 7.39 -16.22 6.79
C LEU A 273 8.08 -16.30 8.17
N THR A 274 8.76 -15.23 8.59
CA THR A 274 9.38 -15.09 9.90
C THR A 274 8.36 -15.04 11.04
N GLU A 275 7.25 -14.31 10.87
CA GLU A 275 6.16 -14.29 11.86
C GLU A 275 5.45 -15.65 11.92
N ILE A 276 5.18 -16.30 10.79
CA ILE A 276 4.58 -17.65 10.77
C ILE A 276 5.46 -18.66 11.53
N LEU A 277 6.78 -18.62 11.33
CA LEU A 277 7.73 -19.46 12.07
C LEU A 277 7.82 -19.07 13.56
N SER A 278 7.69 -17.79 13.89
CA SER A 278 7.64 -17.30 15.27
C SER A 278 6.36 -17.74 16.00
N ASP A 279 5.20 -17.66 15.35
CA ASP A 279 3.91 -18.11 15.88
C ASP A 279 3.91 -19.63 16.08
N ILE A 280 4.43 -20.40 15.11
CA ILE A 280 4.59 -21.85 15.25
C ILE A 280 5.53 -22.15 16.42
N GLY A 281 6.72 -21.54 16.47
CA GLY A 281 7.71 -21.76 17.53
C GLY A 281 7.20 -21.36 18.92
N GLY A 282 6.48 -20.24 19.02
CA GLY A 282 5.88 -19.74 20.25
C GLY A 282 4.78 -20.65 20.78
N ASN A 283 3.84 -21.08 19.93
CA ASN A 283 2.80 -22.03 20.31
C ASN A 283 3.39 -23.40 20.70
N MET A 284 4.38 -23.90 19.94
CA MET A 284 5.06 -25.16 20.25
C MET A 284 5.83 -25.10 21.58
N GLY A 285 6.53 -23.99 21.84
CA GLY A 285 7.22 -23.75 23.11
C GLY A 285 6.25 -23.60 24.29
N MET A 286 5.14 -22.89 24.11
CA MET A 286 4.16 -22.63 25.17
C MET A 286 3.34 -23.86 25.55
N PHE A 287 2.81 -24.61 24.57
CA PHE A 287 1.90 -25.74 24.85
C PHE A 287 2.60 -27.07 25.09
N LEU A 288 3.80 -27.29 24.52
CA LEU A 288 4.51 -28.57 24.57
C LEU A 288 5.91 -28.47 25.17
N GLY A 289 6.36 -27.27 25.58
CA GLY A 289 7.72 -27.04 26.09
C GLY A 289 8.82 -27.30 25.06
N MET A 290 8.47 -27.48 23.78
CA MET A 290 9.38 -28.02 22.76
C MET A 290 10.03 -26.92 21.93
N SER A 291 11.29 -27.14 21.57
CA SER A 291 12.15 -26.20 20.86
C SER A 291 12.70 -26.81 19.57
N LEU A 292 13.41 -25.99 18.77
CA LEU A 292 14.13 -26.47 17.59
C LEU A 292 15.13 -27.60 17.92
N ILE A 293 15.68 -27.63 19.14
CA ILE A 293 16.59 -28.68 19.61
C ILE A 293 15.85 -30.01 19.76
N THR A 294 14.69 -30.02 20.43
CA THR A 294 13.90 -31.26 20.63
C THR A 294 13.30 -31.78 19.31
N VAL A 295 12.95 -30.90 18.37
CA VAL A 295 12.55 -31.30 17.01
C VAL A 295 13.73 -31.93 16.25
N THR A 296 14.94 -31.38 16.41
CA THR A 296 16.16 -31.95 15.84
C THR A 296 16.46 -33.33 16.43
N GLU A 297 16.37 -33.49 17.74
CA GLU A 297 16.55 -34.79 18.43
C GLU A 297 15.53 -35.84 17.93
N LEU A 298 14.25 -35.47 17.86
CA LEU A 298 13.19 -36.36 17.35
C LEU A 298 13.42 -36.76 15.89
N SER A 299 13.82 -35.83 15.02
CA SER A 299 14.12 -36.13 13.62
C SER A 299 15.34 -37.06 13.47
N LEU A 300 16.37 -36.90 14.30
CA LEU A 300 17.52 -37.82 14.35
C LEU A 300 17.12 -39.22 14.85
N PHE A 301 16.25 -39.30 15.85
CA PHE A 301 15.72 -40.56 16.37
C PHE A 301 14.89 -41.31 15.32
N ILE A 302 13.96 -40.63 14.65
CA ILE A 302 13.15 -41.18 13.56
C ILE A 302 14.04 -41.62 12.39
N SER A 303 15.01 -40.79 11.98
CA SER A 303 15.96 -41.13 10.90
C SER A 303 16.79 -42.37 11.23
N LYS A 304 17.21 -42.52 12.49
CA LYS A 304 17.95 -43.69 12.99
C LYS A 304 17.08 -44.95 12.97
N ILE A 305 15.81 -44.86 13.34
CA ILE A 305 14.83 -45.96 13.24
C ILE A 305 14.58 -46.32 11.77
N GLY A 306 14.31 -45.35 10.91
CA GLY A 306 14.09 -45.55 9.47
C GLY A 306 15.28 -46.23 8.79
N TRP A 307 16.51 -45.80 9.11
CA TRP A 307 17.72 -46.44 8.59
C TRP A 307 17.86 -47.90 9.05
N ILE A 308 17.52 -48.21 10.30
CA ILE A 308 17.53 -49.59 10.81
C ILE A 308 16.42 -50.42 10.14
N ALA A 309 15.23 -49.85 9.93
CA ALA A 309 14.14 -50.50 9.23
C ALA A 309 14.52 -50.85 7.78
N PHE A 310 15.06 -49.89 7.01
CA PHE A 310 15.41 -50.12 5.60
C PHE A 310 16.63 -51.05 5.44
N SER A 311 17.67 -50.89 6.27
CA SER A 311 18.92 -51.64 6.12
C SER A 311 18.89 -53.00 6.81
N LYS A 312 18.48 -54.06 6.09
CA LYS A 312 18.60 -55.47 6.54
C LYS A 312 20.00 -55.76 7.13
N ARG A 313 21.05 -55.42 6.36
CA ARG A 313 22.47 -55.58 6.74
C ARG A 313 22.85 -54.92 8.08
N ARG A 314 22.15 -53.84 8.49
CA ARG A 314 22.36 -53.17 9.79
C ARG A 314 21.54 -53.78 10.92
N ARG A 315 20.37 -54.37 10.63
CA ARG A 315 19.63 -55.24 11.58
C ARG A 315 20.44 -56.50 11.91
N ASP A 316 21.01 -57.15 10.90
CA ASP A 316 21.86 -58.33 11.06
C ASP A 316 23.11 -58.00 11.89
N TYR A 317 23.71 -56.83 11.68
CA TYR A 317 24.82 -56.33 12.51
C TYR A 317 24.40 -56.11 13.97
N LEU A 318 23.26 -55.47 14.22
CA LEU A 318 22.75 -55.23 15.59
C LEU A 318 22.41 -56.54 16.31
N TYR A 319 21.78 -57.50 15.63
CA TYR A 319 21.48 -58.83 16.17
C TYR A 319 22.76 -59.60 16.53
N ASN A 320 23.72 -59.67 15.61
CA ASN A 320 25.00 -60.34 15.84
C ASN A 320 25.86 -59.62 16.91
N LYS A 321 25.76 -58.29 17.03
CA LYS A 321 26.40 -57.54 18.12
C LYS A 321 25.78 -57.93 19.47
N LYS A 322 24.44 -57.90 19.59
CA LYS A 322 23.74 -58.27 20.83
C LYS A 322 24.05 -59.71 21.28
N LYS A 323 24.10 -60.65 20.32
CA LYS A 323 24.51 -62.04 20.58
C LYS A 323 25.93 -62.12 21.18
N ARG A 324 26.90 -61.40 20.59
CA ARG A 324 28.29 -61.34 21.07
C ARG A 324 28.44 -60.63 22.43
N GLU A 325 27.52 -59.75 22.79
CA GLU A 325 27.52 -59.08 24.11
C GLU A 325 27.03 -60.06 25.18
N GLN A 326 25.91 -60.77 24.97
CA GLN A 326 25.45 -61.84 25.87
C GLN A 326 26.43 -63.01 26.01
N GLU A 327 27.16 -63.34 24.94
CA GLU A 327 28.18 -64.38 24.93
C GLU A 327 29.44 -63.98 25.73
N ARG A 328 29.73 -62.67 25.83
CA ARG A 328 30.76 -62.12 26.72
C ARG A 328 30.31 -62.05 28.18
N GLU A 329 29.05 -61.72 28.44
CA GLU A 329 28.47 -61.72 29.79
C GLU A 329 28.57 -63.12 30.40
N LYS A 330 28.17 -64.17 29.66
CA LYS A 330 28.33 -65.56 30.09
C LYS A 330 29.79 -65.97 30.33
N GLN A 331 30.72 -65.59 29.43
CA GLN A 331 32.14 -65.86 29.64
C GLN A 331 32.71 -65.12 30.87
N LEU A 332 32.13 -63.97 31.25
CA LEU A 332 32.50 -63.26 32.47
C LEU A 332 31.96 -63.98 33.72
N GLU A 333 30.73 -64.50 33.68
CA GLU A 333 30.16 -65.33 34.75
C GLU A 333 30.92 -66.67 34.94
N GLU A 334 31.28 -67.34 33.84
CA GLU A 334 32.10 -68.56 33.85
C GLU A 334 33.52 -68.31 34.39
N THR A 335 34.13 -67.16 34.05
CA THR A 335 35.45 -66.80 34.61
C THR A 335 35.37 -66.36 36.08
N MET A 336 34.32 -65.66 36.51
CA MET A 336 34.12 -65.32 37.92
C MET A 336 33.83 -66.56 38.78
N SER A 337 33.04 -67.52 38.30
CA SER A 337 32.72 -68.77 39.01
C SER A 337 33.89 -69.76 39.05
N THR A 338 34.72 -69.84 37.99
CA THR A 338 35.97 -70.61 38.07
C THR A 338 37.00 -69.98 39.00
N PHE A 339 37.09 -68.63 39.07
CA PHE A 339 37.90 -67.96 40.09
C PHE A 339 37.38 -68.18 41.52
N SER A 340 36.05 -68.29 41.73
CA SER A 340 35.51 -68.60 43.07
C SER A 340 35.77 -70.05 43.48
N MET A 341 35.67 -71.03 42.58
CA MET A 341 36.10 -72.42 42.84
C MET A 341 37.61 -72.53 43.15
N LEU A 342 38.46 -71.78 42.44
CA LEU A 342 39.89 -71.72 42.73
C LEU A 342 40.19 -71.06 44.09
N ARG A 343 39.30 -70.18 44.59
CA ARG A 343 39.38 -69.57 45.91
C ARG A 343 38.94 -70.53 47.04
N THR A 344 37.98 -71.42 46.81
CA THR A 344 37.57 -72.44 47.79
C THR A 344 38.48 -73.68 47.80
N ARG A 345 39.12 -74.05 46.69
CA ARG A 345 40.13 -75.14 46.63
C ARG A 345 41.48 -74.84 47.30
N LYS A 346 41.54 -73.91 48.26
CA LYS A 346 42.80 -73.49 48.90
C LYS A 346 43.36 -74.43 49.99
N ASN A 347 42.74 -75.62 50.17
CA ASN A 347 43.13 -76.65 51.13
C ASN A 347 43.48 -77.99 50.44
N ALA A 348 44.40 -77.98 49.47
CA ALA A 348 45.09 -79.17 48.97
C ALA A 348 46.46 -78.77 48.39
N ALA A 349 47.52 -79.52 48.68
CA ALA A 349 48.88 -79.19 48.24
C ALA A 349 49.21 -79.82 46.88
N GLY A 350 49.84 -79.05 45.97
CA GLY A 350 50.52 -79.60 44.79
C GLY A 350 50.52 -78.72 43.53
N ILE A 351 51.51 -78.97 42.67
CA ILE A 351 51.61 -78.59 41.25
C ILE A 351 51.82 -77.08 40.95
N SER A 352 53.09 -76.70 40.78
CA SER A 352 53.56 -75.37 40.37
C SER A 352 53.31 -75.00 38.90
N ASP A 353 52.98 -75.95 38.02
CA ASP A 353 53.00 -75.72 36.57
C ASP A 353 51.74 -75.07 35.97
N SER A 354 50.61 -75.12 36.69
CA SER A 354 49.35 -74.46 36.26
C SER A 354 49.46 -72.92 36.23
N VAL A 355 50.39 -72.35 37.00
CA VAL A 355 50.62 -70.91 37.13
C VAL A 355 51.19 -70.30 35.85
N ARG A 356 52.03 -71.02 35.09
CA ARG A 356 52.64 -70.51 33.85
C ARG A 356 51.61 -70.32 32.73
N VAL A 357 50.61 -71.21 32.64
CA VAL A 357 49.55 -71.16 31.60
C VAL A 357 48.49 -70.09 31.91
N THR A 358 48.19 -69.87 33.18
CA THR A 358 47.27 -68.79 33.59
C THR A 358 47.92 -67.41 33.48
N GLN A 359 49.20 -67.28 33.85
CA GLN A 359 49.92 -66.01 33.76
C GLN A 359 50.19 -65.56 32.30
N SER A 360 50.33 -66.49 31.35
CA SER A 360 50.44 -66.13 29.92
C SER A 360 49.12 -65.61 29.34
N ARG A 361 47.98 -66.23 29.66
CA ARG A 361 46.64 -65.76 29.25
C ARG A 361 46.28 -64.38 29.82
N LEU A 362 46.67 -64.10 31.07
CA LEU A 362 46.53 -62.76 31.67
C LEU A 362 47.42 -61.70 30.99
N ARG A 363 48.61 -62.08 30.51
CA ARG A 363 49.48 -61.19 29.72
C ARG A 363 48.94 -60.89 28.32
N SER A 364 48.25 -61.83 27.66
CA SER A 364 47.57 -61.55 26.39
C SER A 364 46.34 -60.63 26.56
N LEU A 365 45.53 -60.86 27.59
CA LEU A 365 44.38 -59.99 27.92
C LEU A 365 44.81 -58.55 28.24
N SER A 366 45.84 -58.38 29.07
CA SER A 366 46.36 -57.05 29.41
C SER A 366 47.04 -56.33 28.22
N LYS A 367 47.58 -57.05 27.23
CA LYS A 367 47.96 -56.47 25.92
C LYS A 367 46.73 -56.00 25.13
N GLN A 368 45.73 -56.86 24.91
CA GLN A 368 44.52 -56.50 24.15
C GLN A 368 43.78 -55.27 24.71
N ILE A 369 43.71 -55.15 26.03
CA ILE A 369 43.12 -53.98 26.70
C ILE A 369 44.00 -52.74 26.47
N ARG A 370 45.32 -52.85 26.67
CA ARG A 370 46.28 -51.75 26.46
C ARG A 370 46.28 -51.23 25.02
N ASP A 371 46.23 -52.12 24.04
CA ASP A 371 46.24 -51.78 22.62
C ASP A 371 44.90 -51.19 22.14
N SER A 372 43.80 -51.51 22.82
CA SER A 372 42.50 -50.85 22.59
C SER A 372 42.53 -49.40 23.08
N PHE A 373 43.01 -49.14 24.31
CA PHE A 373 43.16 -47.78 24.83
C PHE A 373 44.17 -46.95 24.03
N ARG A 374 45.27 -47.55 23.56
CA ARG A 374 46.32 -46.85 22.78
C ARG A 374 45.88 -46.43 21.37
N LYS A 375 44.71 -46.89 20.88
CA LYS A 375 44.12 -46.45 19.61
C LYS A 375 43.19 -45.24 19.71
N SER A 376 42.94 -44.72 20.92
CA SER A 376 42.00 -43.61 21.14
C SER A 376 42.67 -42.28 21.57
N SER A 377 43.99 -42.16 21.48
CA SER A 377 44.74 -40.98 21.93
C SER A 377 45.68 -40.41 20.84
N LYS A 378 45.12 -39.53 20.00
CA LYS A 378 45.86 -38.51 19.24
C LYS A 378 45.31 -37.13 19.60
N PRO A 379 46.02 -36.31 20.40
CA PRO A 379 45.69 -34.91 20.54
C PRO A 379 46.28 -34.12 19.36
N GLN A 380 45.44 -33.32 18.69
CA GLN A 380 45.88 -32.06 18.09
C GLN A 380 45.63 -30.96 19.12
N GLY A 381 46.48 -29.93 19.15
CA GLY A 381 46.28 -28.80 20.04
C GLY A 381 47.01 -27.56 19.55
N THR A 382 46.38 -26.41 19.79
CA THR A 382 46.96 -25.07 19.67
C THR A 382 46.30 -24.16 20.72
N THR A 383 47.02 -24.00 21.83
CA THR A 383 47.18 -22.78 22.65
C THR A 383 46.17 -21.63 22.53
N ALA A 384 45.63 -21.21 23.68
CA ALA A 384 45.22 -19.83 23.97
C ALA A 384 45.75 -19.43 25.38
N PRO A 385 46.26 -18.20 25.60
CA PRO A 385 46.78 -17.75 26.90
C PRO A 385 45.80 -16.83 27.69
N THR A 386 45.98 -16.79 29.01
CA THR A 386 45.41 -15.85 30.01
C THR A 386 46.56 -15.26 30.87
N PRO A 387 46.42 -14.22 31.73
CA PRO A 387 45.44 -13.98 32.82
C PRO A 387 44.36 -12.94 32.38
N ALA A 388 43.57 -12.24 33.21
CA ALA A 388 43.40 -12.11 34.68
C ALA A 388 41.88 -11.94 35.01
N LEU A 389 41.31 -12.17 36.20
CA LEU A 389 41.77 -12.23 37.60
C LEU A 389 41.85 -10.84 38.30
N GLU A 390 40.73 -10.43 38.91
CA GLU A 390 40.64 -9.52 40.07
C GLU A 390 39.27 -9.74 40.79
N LYS A 391 38.66 -8.75 41.50
CA LYS A 391 38.09 -9.02 42.84
C LYS A 391 36.98 -8.07 43.36
N VAL A 392 36.43 -8.41 44.54
CA VAL A 392 35.79 -7.55 45.60
C VAL A 392 34.44 -6.87 45.25
N GLU A 393 33.34 -6.98 46.01
CA GLU A 393 32.95 -7.90 47.13
C GLU A 393 31.40 -7.95 47.24
N ALA A 394 30.79 -8.13 48.43
CA ALA A 394 29.32 -8.19 48.63
C ALA A 394 28.82 -7.47 49.92
N GLY A 395 27.51 -7.17 50.01
CA GLY A 395 26.85 -6.56 51.19
C GLY A 395 25.31 -6.52 51.09
N THR A 396 24.60 -6.42 52.22
CA THR A 396 23.15 -6.76 52.31
C THR A 396 22.34 -5.89 53.29
N CYS A 397 21.05 -5.67 52.95
CA CYS A 397 19.88 -5.34 53.80
C CYS A 397 19.91 -4.17 54.82
N THR A 398 18.88 -3.29 54.77
CA THR A 398 17.80 -3.21 55.80
C THR A 398 16.58 -2.37 55.36
N ASP A 399 15.39 -2.96 55.55
CA ASP A 399 14.08 -2.43 56.01
C ASP A 399 13.34 -1.21 55.41
N LEU A 400 12.01 -1.32 55.56
CA LEU A 400 10.88 -0.41 55.26
C LEU A 400 10.60 0.56 56.46
N PRO A 401 9.57 1.45 56.45
CA PRO A 401 8.43 1.60 55.51
C PRO A 401 8.07 3.05 55.07
N GLU A 402 7.34 3.19 53.95
CA GLU A 402 6.27 4.21 53.88
C GLU A 402 5.12 3.83 52.91
N LYS A 403 4.00 3.37 53.47
CA LYS A 403 2.79 3.00 52.71
C LYS A 403 1.88 4.21 52.47
N MET A 404 2.28 5.15 51.61
CA MET A 404 1.38 6.23 51.15
C MET A 404 1.45 6.56 49.64
N LEU A 405 2.32 5.92 48.85
CA LEU A 405 2.54 6.28 47.44
C LEU A 405 1.95 5.30 46.41
N GLU A 406 1.21 4.27 46.82
CA GLU A 406 0.87 3.13 45.95
C GLU A 406 -0.57 3.10 45.42
N GLU A 407 -1.52 3.79 46.06
CA GLU A 407 -2.91 3.88 45.57
C GLU A 407 -3.11 4.91 44.45
N GLN A 408 -2.32 6.00 44.44
CA GLN A 408 -2.35 7.00 43.36
C GLN A 408 -1.86 6.45 42.00
N ARG A 409 -1.04 5.37 41.99
CA ARG A 409 -0.43 4.85 40.76
C ARG A 409 -1.37 3.91 39.99
N LYS A 410 -2.09 3.04 40.70
CA LYS A 410 -2.99 2.04 40.09
C LYS A 410 -4.13 2.64 39.27
N GLN A 411 -4.57 3.86 39.60
CA GLN A 411 -5.65 4.53 38.86
C GLN A 411 -5.19 5.21 37.55
N PHE A 412 -3.87 5.27 37.29
CA PHE A 412 -3.32 5.91 36.09
C PHE A 412 -2.97 4.90 34.98
N ASP A 413 -2.49 3.70 35.35
CA ASP A 413 -2.04 2.68 34.38
C ASP A 413 -3.21 1.99 33.63
N ASP A 414 -4.36 1.79 34.28
CA ASP A 414 -5.59 1.23 33.65
C ASP A 414 -6.11 2.05 32.45
N ILE A 415 -5.84 3.36 32.43
CA ILE A 415 -6.24 4.26 31.34
C ILE A 415 -5.29 4.11 30.12
N VAL A 416 -4.07 3.60 30.32
CA VAL A 416 -3.05 3.49 29.28
C VAL A 416 -3.14 2.18 28.49
N GLN A 417 -3.51 1.07 29.14
CA GLN A 417 -3.48 -0.27 28.49
C GLN A 417 -4.50 -0.45 27.35
N ASN A 418 -5.61 0.31 27.33
CA ASN A 418 -6.69 0.14 26.36
C ASN A 418 -6.49 0.87 25.02
N LYS A 419 -5.24 1.15 24.61
CA LYS A 419 -4.94 1.66 23.26
C LYS A 419 -3.55 1.28 22.75
N ALA A 420 -3.47 0.14 22.07
CA ALA A 420 -2.29 -0.23 21.28
C ALA A 420 -2.10 0.74 20.09
N LEU A 421 -1.16 1.68 20.27
CA LEU A 421 -0.53 2.45 19.21
C LEU A 421 0.98 2.31 19.42
N TYR A 422 1.62 1.43 18.65
CA TYR A 422 3.07 1.30 18.64
C TYR A 422 3.69 2.57 18.05
N MET A 423 4.07 3.49 18.92
CA MET A 423 4.97 4.59 18.57
C MET A 423 6.41 4.10 18.74
N ASP A 424 7.04 3.69 17.63
CA ASP A 424 8.49 3.59 17.61
C ASP A 424 9.09 4.97 17.92
N ARG A 425 10.09 5.00 18.80
CA ARG A 425 10.72 6.24 19.29
C ARG A 425 12.01 6.59 18.55
N THR A 426 12.30 5.94 17.42
CA THR A 426 13.61 6.02 16.74
C THR A 426 13.65 6.78 15.40
N LEU A 427 12.66 7.64 15.09
CA LEU A 427 12.76 8.55 13.94
C LEU A 427 13.53 9.85 14.26
N SER A 428 14.80 9.87 13.88
CA SER A 428 15.65 11.09 13.76
C SER A 428 15.78 11.55 12.29
N ASN A 429 14.71 11.39 11.50
CA ASN A 429 14.67 11.70 10.07
C ASN A 429 13.62 12.81 9.80
N PRO A 430 13.81 13.71 8.80
CA PRO A 430 12.90 14.85 8.58
C PRO A 430 11.54 14.45 7.99
N GLU A 431 11.39 13.20 7.54
CA GLU A 431 10.13 12.63 7.07
C GLU A 431 9.36 12.00 8.24
N SER A 432 8.64 12.83 8.99
CA SER A 432 7.75 12.37 10.07
C SER A 432 6.45 11.77 9.51
N MET A 433 6.56 10.65 8.81
CA MET A 433 5.40 9.86 8.38
C MET A 433 4.69 9.28 9.61
N ILE A 434 3.38 9.50 9.72
CA ILE A 434 2.55 8.87 10.77
C ILE A 434 1.97 7.59 10.17
N GLU A 435 2.66 6.47 10.34
CA GLU A 435 2.17 5.18 9.88
C GLU A 435 0.93 4.74 10.68
N LEU A 436 -0.09 4.25 9.98
CA LEU A 436 -1.34 3.76 10.55
C LEU A 436 -1.69 2.41 9.92
N GLN A 437 -1.16 1.33 10.50
CA GLN A 437 -1.47 -0.04 10.07
C GLN A 437 -2.91 -0.41 10.42
N ILE A 438 -3.65 -0.96 9.45
CA ILE A 438 -5.07 -1.35 9.57
C ILE A 438 -5.22 -2.79 9.03
N ASP A 439 -5.48 -3.77 9.91
CA ASP A 439 -5.80 -5.13 9.46
C ASP A 439 -7.20 -5.16 8.82
N LEU A 440 -7.23 -5.35 7.51
CA LEU A 440 -8.46 -5.52 6.74
C LEU A 440 -9.28 -6.75 7.18
N ARG A 441 -8.66 -7.78 7.78
CA ARG A 441 -9.35 -8.97 8.29
C ARG A 441 -10.09 -8.67 9.59
N ASP A 442 -9.52 -7.89 10.51
CA ASP A 442 -10.18 -7.33 11.68
C ASP A 442 -11.29 -6.34 11.31
N LEU A 443 -11.02 -5.42 10.37
CA LEU A 443 -12.04 -4.49 9.86
C LEU A 443 -13.25 -5.23 9.26
N LYS A 444 -13.01 -6.25 8.42
CA LYS A 444 -14.07 -7.10 7.85
C LYS A 444 -14.84 -7.87 8.92
N ARG A 445 -14.17 -8.38 9.96
CA ARG A 445 -14.83 -9.03 11.11
C ARG A 445 -15.71 -8.05 11.90
N LYS A 446 -15.25 -6.82 12.14
CA LYS A 446 -16.02 -5.77 12.84
C LYS A 446 -17.24 -5.29 12.06
N ILE A 447 -17.13 -5.17 10.73
CA ILE A 447 -18.28 -4.89 9.86
C ILE A 447 -19.27 -6.06 9.89
N ALA A 448 -18.79 -7.30 9.80
CA ALA A 448 -19.64 -8.50 9.85
C ALA A 448 -20.32 -8.71 11.22
N SER A 449 -19.70 -8.26 12.33
CA SER A 449 -20.28 -8.29 13.67
C SER A 449 -21.23 -7.12 13.97
N GLY A 450 -21.66 -6.37 12.95
CA GLY A 450 -22.59 -5.25 13.08
C GLY A 450 -22.05 -4.05 13.88
N PHE A 451 -20.73 -3.94 14.05
CA PHE A 451 -20.13 -2.88 14.86
C PHE A 451 -20.28 -1.53 14.13
N PRO A 452 -21.01 -0.54 14.67
CA PRO A 452 -21.22 0.71 13.97
C PRO A 452 -19.89 1.48 13.87
N VAL A 453 -19.41 1.70 12.64
CA VAL A 453 -18.19 2.47 12.37
C VAL A 453 -18.46 3.96 12.61
N SER A 454 -18.54 4.31 13.89
CA SER A 454 -18.77 5.68 14.35
C SER A 454 -17.50 6.50 14.10
N ILE A 455 -17.44 7.16 12.93
CA ILE A 455 -16.41 8.16 12.60
C ILE A 455 -16.65 9.40 13.48
N LYS A 456 -16.28 9.30 14.76
CA LYS A 456 -16.26 10.42 15.69
C LYS A 456 -15.20 11.42 15.23
N ARG A 457 -15.62 12.36 14.37
CA ARG A 457 -14.87 13.60 14.10
C ARG A 457 -14.53 14.24 15.45
N ARG A 458 -13.27 14.14 15.86
CA ARG A 458 -12.76 14.70 17.11
C ARG A 458 -13.06 16.20 17.08
N ARG A 459 -13.82 16.72 18.04
CA ARG A 459 -14.10 18.17 18.09
C ARG A 459 -12.76 18.91 18.13
N ARG A 460 -12.62 19.94 17.28
CA ARG A 460 -11.40 20.73 17.14
C ARG A 460 -11.05 21.32 18.51
N ALA A 461 -9.81 21.14 18.97
CA ALA A 461 -9.31 21.94 20.07
C ALA A 461 -9.34 23.41 19.63
N SER A 462 -9.86 24.30 20.47
CA SER A 462 -9.95 25.74 20.19
C SER A 462 -8.61 26.47 20.36
N THR A 463 -7.62 25.81 20.94
CA THR A 463 -6.25 26.30 21.12
C THR A 463 -5.36 25.85 19.95
N ALA A 464 -4.65 26.81 19.35
CA ALA A 464 -3.56 26.49 18.44
C ALA A 464 -2.40 25.83 19.23
N PRO A 465 -1.71 24.82 18.68
CA PRO A 465 -0.49 24.31 19.30
C PRO A 465 0.60 25.39 19.33
N PRO A 466 1.45 25.43 20.37
CA PRO A 466 2.53 26.41 20.45
C PRO A 466 3.53 26.21 19.29
N ALA A 467 3.93 27.31 18.65
CA ALA A 467 4.85 27.25 17.52
C ALA A 467 6.25 26.74 17.97
N PRO A 468 6.84 25.74 17.28
CA PRO A 468 8.18 25.26 17.61
C PRO A 468 9.22 26.34 17.30
N ARG A 469 9.97 26.77 18.32
CA ARG A 469 11.06 27.74 18.15
C ARG A 469 12.26 27.09 17.45
N GLY A 470 12.69 27.64 16.32
CA GLY A 470 14.07 27.51 15.85
C GLY A 470 14.43 26.39 14.87
N VAL A 471 13.48 25.56 14.42
CA VAL A 471 13.78 24.55 13.37
C VAL A 471 13.76 25.21 12.00
N LYS A 472 14.92 25.27 11.32
CA LYS A 472 15.00 25.58 9.89
C LYS A 472 14.50 24.38 9.09
N VAL A 473 13.22 24.42 8.71
CA VAL A 473 12.62 23.39 7.84
C VAL A 473 13.23 23.50 6.44
N ALA A 474 13.97 22.48 6.01
CA ALA A 474 14.34 22.31 4.61
C ALA A 474 13.09 21.92 3.79
N PRO A 475 12.92 22.39 2.54
CA PRO A 475 11.75 22.06 1.74
C PRO A 475 11.74 20.58 1.37
N MET A 476 10.66 19.87 1.70
CA MET A 476 10.44 18.50 1.24
C MET A 476 10.34 18.47 -0.29
N LEU A 477 11.17 17.63 -0.94
CA LEU A 477 11.25 17.52 -2.40
C LEU A 477 10.20 16.54 -2.96
N ALA A 478 8.93 16.77 -2.64
CA ALA A 478 7.82 16.12 -3.33
C ALA A 478 7.52 16.87 -4.65
N ASN A 479 7.58 16.16 -5.78
CA ASN A 479 7.27 16.71 -7.12
C ASN A 479 5.79 16.51 -7.52
N TYR A 480 4.87 16.57 -6.54
CA TYR A 480 3.44 16.48 -6.82
C TYR A 480 2.91 17.80 -7.41
N SER A 481 2.68 17.80 -8.71
CA SER A 481 1.96 18.85 -9.43
C SER A 481 0.52 18.39 -9.66
N ALA A 482 -0.45 19.25 -9.35
CA ALA A 482 -1.85 19.02 -9.67
C ALA A 482 -2.18 19.71 -10.99
N LYS A 483 -2.87 19.02 -11.90
CA LYS A 483 -3.38 19.60 -13.15
C LYS A 483 -4.84 19.97 -12.96
N LEU A 484 -5.22 21.17 -13.41
CA LEU A 484 -6.60 21.66 -13.34
C LEU A 484 -7.19 21.70 -14.75
N SER A 485 -8.24 20.93 -14.99
CA SER A 485 -8.97 20.93 -16.26
C SER A 485 -10.39 21.42 -16.05
N ALA A 486 -10.82 22.45 -16.79
CA ALA A 486 -12.14 23.06 -16.70
C ALA A 486 -12.88 22.97 -18.04
N CYS A 487 -14.10 22.45 -18.01
CA CYS A 487 -15.01 22.30 -19.13
C CYS A 487 -16.19 23.26 -19.00
N VAL A 488 -16.66 23.76 -20.15
CA VAL A 488 -18.04 24.24 -20.34
C VAL A 488 -18.80 23.09 -21.02
N PRO A 489 -20.05 22.75 -20.64
CA PRO A 489 -20.85 21.75 -21.34
C PRO A 489 -21.08 22.08 -22.82
N PHE A 490 -21.26 21.03 -23.65
CA PHE A 490 -21.16 21.16 -25.11
C PHE A 490 -22.49 21.60 -25.70
N TYR A 491 -22.56 22.87 -26.10
CA TYR A 491 -23.56 23.35 -27.03
C TYR A 491 -22.85 23.80 -28.32
N THR A 492 -23.36 23.40 -29.47
CA THR A 492 -22.65 23.52 -30.75
C THR A 492 -22.66 24.97 -31.24
N ALA A 493 -21.51 25.64 -31.10
CA ALA A 493 -21.29 26.99 -31.62
C ALA A 493 -21.68 27.09 -33.11
N ASN A 494 -22.56 28.03 -33.43
CA ASN A 494 -23.19 28.10 -34.75
C ASN A 494 -22.25 28.71 -35.80
N SER A 495 -22.27 28.18 -37.02
CA SER A 495 -21.24 28.44 -38.05
C SER A 495 -21.37 29.83 -38.68
N LYS A 496 -20.56 30.81 -38.23
CA LYS A 496 -20.40 32.11 -38.92
C LYS A 496 -18.98 32.65 -39.09
N ASP A 497 -18.02 32.34 -38.22
CA ASP A 497 -16.64 32.87 -38.32
C ASP A 497 -15.62 31.92 -38.96
N LEU A 498 -16.09 30.86 -39.63
CA LEU A 498 -15.26 29.97 -40.44
C LEU A 498 -14.91 30.63 -41.79
N ARG A 499 -14.12 31.71 -41.75
CA ARG A 499 -13.42 32.24 -42.92
C ARG A 499 -12.36 31.22 -43.35
N LEU A 500 -12.73 30.40 -44.34
CA LEU A 500 -11.84 29.46 -45.01
C LEU A 500 -10.62 30.20 -45.59
N HIS A 501 -9.47 30.05 -44.93
CA HIS A 501 -8.19 30.13 -45.63
C HIS A 501 -8.07 28.90 -46.54
N ARG A 502 -8.40 29.12 -47.81
CA ARG A 502 -8.05 28.24 -48.93
C ARG A 502 -6.79 28.79 -49.58
N ASP A 503 -6.10 27.93 -50.33
CA ASP A 503 -4.73 28.10 -50.87
C ASP A 503 -3.69 27.94 -49.75
N SER A 504 -2.70 27.04 -49.80
CA SER A 504 -2.00 26.36 -50.92
C SER A 504 -1.83 24.85 -50.59
N MET A 505 -1.41 23.89 -51.44
CA MET A 505 -0.80 23.86 -52.80
C MET A 505 0.41 24.77 -53.05
#